data_AF-A0A914CH61-F1
#
_entry.id   AF-A0A914CH61-F1
#
_cell.length_a   1.000
_cell.length_b   1.000
_cell.length_c   1.000
_cell.angle_alpha   90.00
_cell.angle_beta   90.00
_cell.angle_gamma   90.00
#
_symmetry.space_group_name_H-M   'P 1'
#
loop_
_entity.id
_entity.type
_entity.pdbx_description
1 polymer ?
#
loop_
_entity_poly.entity_id
_entity_poly.type
_entity_poly.pdbx_seq_one_letter_code
_entity_poly.pdbx_strand_id
1 'polypeptide(L)'
;MVLAGRSEEDKETCFKEKFMPAVEKSYPILIRYLKDSGSGFFFKSGVSWVDFFIANTVLSLNGFHPELFEKYKELKEHCDRVHSLPQLKNYLEKREKTPF
;
A
#
# COMPACT_ATOMS: atom_id res chain seq x y z
N MET A 1 13.27 -18.32 -7.56
CA MET A 1 13.96 -17.22 -6.83
C MET A 1 13.32 -17.19 -5.45
N VAL A 2 14.02 -17.46 -4.34
CA VAL A 2 13.35 -17.56 -3.03
C VAL A 2 12.95 -16.16 -2.57
N LEU A 3 11.64 -15.90 -2.50
CA LEU A 3 11.09 -14.65 -1.98
C LEU A 3 10.69 -14.91 -0.52
N ALA A 4 11.37 -14.26 0.43
CA ALA A 4 11.10 -14.40 1.87
C ALA A 4 11.10 -15.86 2.42
N GLY A 5 11.98 -16.73 1.90
CA GLY A 5 12.20 -18.08 2.45
C GLY A 5 11.18 -19.15 2.04
N ARG A 6 10.32 -18.92 1.04
CA ARG A 6 9.28 -19.89 0.60
C ARG A 6 9.54 -20.48 -0.80
N SER A 7 9.10 -21.72 -1.02
CA SER A 7 9.07 -22.36 -2.35
C SER A 7 8.08 -21.65 -3.28
N GLU A 8 8.23 -21.74 -4.60
CA GLU A 8 7.32 -21.06 -5.55
C GLU A 8 5.87 -21.57 -5.43
N GLU A 9 5.68 -22.87 -5.18
CA GLU A 9 4.36 -23.49 -5.03
C GLU A 9 3.64 -23.05 -3.74
N ASP A 10 4.39 -22.83 -2.66
CA ASP A 10 3.88 -22.24 -1.43
C ASP A 10 3.48 -20.76 -1.60
N LYS A 11 4.12 -20.03 -2.52
CA LYS A 11 3.82 -18.62 -2.76
C LYS A 11 2.48 -18.45 -3.47
N GLU A 12 2.23 -19.22 -4.52
CA GLU A 12 0.99 -19.10 -5.29
C GLU A 12 -0.22 -19.50 -4.45
N THR A 13 -0.08 -20.57 -3.65
CA THR A 13 -1.09 -20.99 -2.67
C THR A 13 -1.32 -19.92 -1.61
N CYS A 14 -0.25 -19.38 -1.00
CA CYS A 14 -0.38 -18.31 -0.01
C CYS A 14 -0.99 -17.03 -0.60
N PHE A 15 -0.67 -16.71 -1.85
CA PHE A 15 -1.23 -15.57 -2.56
C PHE A 15 -2.74 -15.72 -2.74
N LYS A 16 -3.17 -16.85 -3.30
CA LYS A 16 -4.59 -17.13 -3.60
C LYS A 16 -5.43 -17.34 -2.34
N GLU A 17 -4.92 -18.06 -1.35
CA GLU A 17 -5.71 -18.47 -0.18
C GLU A 17 -5.66 -17.48 0.99
N LYS A 18 -4.60 -16.65 1.08
CA LYS A 18 -4.41 -15.76 2.24
C LYS A 18 -4.34 -14.29 1.84
N PHE A 19 -3.45 -13.96 0.90
CA PHE A 19 -3.20 -12.56 0.56
C PHE A 19 -4.40 -11.93 -0.17
N MET A 20 -4.87 -12.54 -1.26
CA MET A 20 -5.98 -11.99 -2.04
C MET A 20 -7.27 -11.85 -1.21
N PRO A 21 -7.70 -12.83 -0.41
CA PRO A 21 -8.84 -12.65 0.49
C PRO A 21 -8.66 -11.50 1.50
N ALA A 22 -7.44 -11.30 2.01
CA ALA A 22 -7.15 -10.20 2.92
C ALA A 22 -7.21 -8.84 2.21
N VAL A 23 -6.71 -8.75 0.98
CA VAL A 23 -6.79 -7.55 0.13
C VAL A 23 -8.25 -7.23 -0.18
N GLU A 24 -9.02 -8.21 -0.66
CA GLU A 24 -10.42 -8.02 -1.05
C GLU A 24 -11.31 -7.63 0.13
N LYS A 25 -10.97 -8.06 1.35
CA LYS A 25 -11.64 -7.62 2.57
C LYS A 25 -11.20 -6.21 3.00
N SER A 26 -9.90 -5.93 3.00
CA SER A 26 -9.33 -4.74 3.65
C SER A 26 -9.37 -3.50 2.77
N TYR A 27 -9.05 -3.63 1.48
CA TYR A 27 -8.88 -2.47 0.59
C TYR A 27 -10.18 -1.69 0.39
N PRO A 28 -11.37 -2.33 0.20
CA PRO A 28 -12.63 -1.59 0.12
C PRO A 28 -12.93 -0.77 1.39
N ILE A 29 -12.55 -1.27 2.56
CA ILE A 29 -12.72 -0.56 3.84
C ILE A 29 -11.83 0.69 3.87
N LEU A 30 -10.57 0.56 3.45
CA LEU A 30 -9.64 1.69 3.37
C LEU A 30 -10.13 2.76 2.38
N ILE A 31 -10.61 2.33 1.21
CA ILE A 31 -11.17 3.24 0.20
C ILE A 31 -12.40 3.96 0.74
N ARG A 32 -13.28 3.26 1.49
CA ARG A 32 -14.42 3.88 2.15
C ARG A 32 -13.97 4.99 3.10
N TYR A 33 -13.00 4.72 3.98
CA TYR A 33 -12.49 5.74 4.91
C TYR A 33 -11.86 6.95 4.19
N LEU A 34 -11.10 6.70 3.11
CA LEU A 34 -10.55 7.78 2.29
C LEU A 34 -11.66 8.64 1.67
N LYS A 35 -12.72 8.03 1.13
CA LYS A 35 -13.87 8.74 0.56
C LYS A 35 -14.64 9.53 1.62
N ASP A 36 -14.90 8.91 2.78
CA ASP A 36 -15.64 9.53 3.89
C ASP A 36 -14.90 10.75 4.48
N SER A 37 -13.56 10.74 4.43
CA SER A 37 -12.75 11.88 4.85
C SER A 37 -12.96 13.12 3.97
N GLY A 38 -13.10 12.94 2.64
CA GLY A 38 -13.08 14.01 1.64
C GLY A 38 -11.78 14.83 1.55
N SER A 39 -10.73 14.52 2.31
CA SER A 39 -9.49 15.31 2.36
C SER A 39 -8.37 14.77 1.45
N GLY A 40 -8.55 13.56 0.92
CA GLY A 40 -7.49 12.80 0.25
C GLY A 40 -6.54 12.06 1.22
N PHE A 41 -6.77 12.18 2.53
CA PHE A 41 -6.09 11.47 3.60
C PHE A 41 -7.11 10.67 4.42
N PHE A 42 -6.69 9.86 5.39
CA PHE A 42 -7.64 9.08 6.19
C PHE A 42 -8.49 9.92 7.16
N PHE A 43 -8.08 11.16 7.45
CA PHE A 43 -8.80 12.06 8.34
C PHE A 43 -9.10 13.41 7.68
N LYS A 44 -10.23 14.01 8.08
CA LYS A 44 -10.64 15.37 7.65
C LYS A 44 -9.62 16.44 8.04
N SER A 45 -8.89 16.24 9.13
CA SER A 45 -7.83 17.15 9.61
C SER A 45 -6.56 17.13 8.74
N GLY A 46 -6.50 16.26 7.72
CA GLY A 46 -5.36 16.13 6.82
C GLY A 46 -4.47 14.95 7.17
N VAL A 47 -3.18 15.06 6.86
CA VAL A 47 -2.19 13.98 7.00
C VAL A 47 -2.02 13.57 8.47
N SER A 48 -1.98 12.27 8.68
CA SER A 48 -1.78 11.62 9.97
C SER A 48 -0.75 10.49 9.84
N TRP A 49 -0.35 9.91 10.97
CA TRP A 49 0.54 8.76 10.96
C TRP A 49 -0.01 7.56 10.16
N VAL A 50 -1.34 7.39 10.14
CA VAL A 50 -2.02 6.29 9.44
C VAL A 50 -1.77 6.34 7.94
N ASP A 51 -1.71 7.55 7.37
CA ASP A 51 -1.45 7.75 5.94
C ASP A 51 -0.06 7.24 5.55
N PHE A 52 0.96 7.47 6.37
CA PHE A 52 2.31 6.96 6.13
C PHE A 52 2.38 5.43 6.25
N PHE A 53 1.75 4.88 7.28
CA PHE A 53 1.73 3.43 7.51
C PHE A 53 1.06 2.69 6.34
N ILE A 54 -0.12 3.15 5.92
CA ILE A 54 -0.87 2.52 4.85
C ILE A 54 -0.19 2.73 3.50
N ALA A 55 0.29 3.95 3.19
CA ALA A 55 0.98 4.20 1.94
C ALA A 55 2.23 3.34 1.77
N ASN A 56 3.03 3.18 2.83
CA ASN A 56 4.20 2.30 2.79
C ASN A 56 3.79 0.83 2.63
N THR A 57 2.79 0.37 3.39
CA THR A 57 2.35 -1.03 3.35
C THR A 57 1.76 -1.39 1.98
N VAL A 58 0.86 -0.58 1.46
CA VAL A 58 0.23 -0.81 0.15
C VAL A 58 1.25 -0.72 -0.97
N LEU A 59 2.21 0.22 -0.92
CA LEU A 59 3.28 0.30 -1.91
C LEU A 59 4.17 -0.95 -1.91
N SER A 60 4.58 -1.43 -0.74
CA SER A 60 5.39 -2.64 -0.62
C SER A 60 4.65 -3.89 -1.11
N LEU A 61 3.37 -4.05 -0.74
CA LEU A 61 2.56 -5.21 -1.13
C LEU A 61 2.22 -5.21 -2.63
N ASN A 62 1.80 -4.06 -3.16
CA ASN A 62 1.46 -3.92 -4.57
C ASN A 62 2.72 -3.83 -5.46
N GLY A 63 3.90 -3.60 -4.90
CA GLY A 63 5.18 -3.73 -5.62
C GLY A 63 5.41 -5.15 -6.15
N PHE A 64 4.84 -6.17 -5.49
CA PHE A 64 4.83 -7.55 -5.97
C PHE A 64 3.67 -7.85 -6.94
N HIS A 65 2.60 -7.05 -6.88
CA HIS A 65 1.34 -7.26 -7.59
C HIS A 65 0.77 -5.93 -8.14
N PRO A 66 1.36 -5.38 -9.22
CA PRO A 66 0.97 -4.09 -9.78
C PRO A 66 -0.50 -4.02 -10.21
N GLU A 67 -1.11 -5.15 -10.57
CA GLU A 67 -2.52 -5.30 -10.95
C GLU A 67 -3.48 -4.80 -9.85
N LEU A 68 -3.05 -4.83 -8.59
CA LEU A 68 -3.86 -4.33 -7.47
C LEU A 68 -4.05 -2.80 -7.55
N PHE A 69 -3.09 -2.06 -8.08
CA PHE A 69 -3.27 -0.62 -8.28
C PHE A 69 -4.20 -0.30 -9.45
N GLU A 70 -4.33 -1.20 -10.43
CA GLU A 70 -5.32 -1.04 -11.50
C GLU A 70 -6.75 -1.26 -10.98
N LYS A 71 -6.93 -2.26 -10.09
CA LYS A 71 -8.21 -2.56 -9.44
C LYS A 71 -8.60 -1.52 -8.37
N TYR A 72 -7.62 -0.97 -7.64
CA TYR A 72 -7.85 -0.08 -6.50
C TYR A 72 -7.13 1.27 -6.69
N LYS A 73 -7.55 2.03 -7.69
CA LYS A 73 -6.91 3.29 -8.10
C LYS A 73 -6.91 4.34 -7.00
N GLU A 74 -7.95 4.41 -6.17
CA GLU A 74 -8.04 5.36 -5.06
C GLU A 74 -6.91 5.17 -4.03
N LEU A 75 -6.50 3.92 -3.80
CA LEU A 75 -5.35 3.63 -2.93
C LEU A 75 -4.04 4.03 -3.58
N LYS A 76 -3.92 3.86 -4.91
CA LYS A 76 -2.76 4.35 -5.66
C LYS A 76 -2.63 5.87 -5.53
N GLU A 77 -3.72 6.59 -5.77
CA GLU A 77 -3.75 8.06 -5.65
C GLU A 77 -3.42 8.53 -4.24
N HIS A 78 -3.91 7.84 -3.22
CA HIS A 78 -3.53 8.10 -1.83
C HIS A 78 -2.02 7.89 -1.61
N CYS A 79 -1.46 6.77 -2.09
CA CYS A 79 -0.03 6.49 -1.97
C CYS A 79 0.81 7.58 -2.67
N ASP A 80 0.47 7.93 -3.91
CA ASP A 80 1.15 8.97 -4.68
C ASP A 80 1.10 10.31 -3.94
N ARG A 81 -0.06 10.67 -3.36
CA ARG A 81 -0.24 11.90 -2.58
C ARG A 81 0.67 11.92 -1.35
N VAL A 82 0.70 10.85 -0.56
CA VAL A 82 1.57 10.76 0.63
C VAL A 82 3.05 10.86 0.23
N HIS A 83 3.46 10.16 -0.84
CA HIS A 83 4.86 10.17 -1.31
C HIS A 83 5.26 11.48 -2.00
N SER A 84 4.29 12.31 -2.41
CA SER A 84 4.54 13.66 -2.94
C SER A 84 4.86 14.70 -1.85
N LEU A 85 4.69 14.37 -0.57
CA LEU A 85 4.97 15.29 0.53
C LEU A 85 6.46 15.66 0.54
N PRO A 86 6.83 16.96 0.50
CA PRO A 86 8.22 17.37 0.27
C PRO A 86 9.22 16.80 1.27
N GLN A 87 8.85 16.76 2.56
CA GLN A 87 9.69 16.24 3.63
C GLN A 87 9.89 14.72 3.48
N LEU A 88 8.84 13.99 3.14
CA LEU A 88 8.91 12.55 2.93
C LEU A 88 9.75 12.21 1.69
N LYS A 89 9.54 12.94 0.59
CA LYS A 89 10.30 12.75 -0.65
C LYS A 89 11.81 12.90 -0.41
N ASN A 90 12.22 13.96 0.29
CA ASN A 90 13.62 14.18 0.68
C ASN A 90 14.20 13.04 1.54
N TYR A 91 13.39 12.47 2.45
CA TYR A 91 13.81 11.30 3.22
C TYR A 91 13.96 10.04 2.35
N LEU A 92 12.98 9.76 1.49
CA LEU A 92 12.97 8.58 0.63
C LEU A 92 14.11 8.57 -0.40
N GLU A 93 14.56 9.75 -0.85
CA GLU A 93 15.73 9.88 -1.72
C GLU A 93 17.05 9.55 -1.01
N LYS A 94 17.12 9.80 0.31
CA LYS A 94 18.33 9.62 1.13
C LYS A 94 18.40 8.28 1.84
N ARG A 95 17.27 7.65 2.11
CA ARG A 95 17.25 6.37 2.84
C ARG A 95 17.92 5.28 2.02
N GLU A 96 18.57 4.35 2.72
CA GLU A 96 19.12 3.16 2.09
C GLU A 96 17.99 2.31 1.48
N LYS A 97 18.25 1.76 0.29
CA LYS A 97 17.28 0.88 -0.39
C LYS A 97 17.39 -0.52 0.19
N THR A 98 16.38 -0.92 0.94
CA THR A 98 16.20 -2.31 1.41
C THR A 98 15.12 -3.01 0.59
N PRO A 99 15.15 -4.36 0.51
CA PRO A 99 14.09 -5.12 -0.17
C PRO A 99 12.72 -5.01 0.51
N PHE A 100 12.68 -4.68 1.80
CA PHE A 100 11.51 -4.45 2.64
C PHE A 100 11.83 -3.43 3.74
#